data_AF-A0A956B511-F1
#
_entry.id   AF-A0A956B511-F1
#
_cell.length_a   1.000
_cell.length_b   1.000
_cell.length_c   1.000
_cell.angle_alpha   90.00
_cell.angle_beta   90.00
_cell.angle_gamma   90.00
#
_symmetry.space_group_name_H-M   'P 1'
#
loop_
_entity.id
_entity.type
_entity.pdbx_description
1 polymer ?
#
loop_
_entity_poly.entity_id
_entity_poly.type
_entity_poly.pdbx_seq_one_letter_code
_entity_poly.pdbx_strand_id
1 'polypeptide(L)'
;MADRCVECHSTADPQGGYALDSYLSAVALDADGTARIRGGDATSPILTIFSADSVHGALRDVAEEPLTLWVVDCGARYVETELHAANIMNPGHTDFHGALLADAAYDLAACTKCHGEDLEGGGAGPGASCKSCHPDGETGCPTCHGEIIEKGAHAPHLLSPVLGKPTDCETCHVLPEGIQSPGHLHAPPVRVVLSGDAVDPAAGQPAPSFDAATQQCSNVYCHLGTRDDAAATASSPRWTDTASVTCSSCHGFPPAQHPDDRCERCHQPTVGPDGMLADLGLHLDRQVQLGDPAKGCGGCHLAPDSTEPFVDLDGESDPTRLTVGAHDAHRFPRYGMRGPMGCAECHLVPTDVRDPGHLDAPPVEVFPTGSSTLAYNDGAQPTWDRETATCSQVYCHGTGTALNQDQSEGRLRNPTWNQPELQQVYCGSCHGAPPTNSVHPAFDRIDQCAMCHSESVDAFGNPILTGPPEARTSEHIDGQTPL
;
A
#
# COMPACT_ATOMS: atom_id res chain seq x y z
N MET A 1 29.02 13.99 55.83
CA MET A 1 27.82 13.18 56.15
C MET A 1 27.18 12.66 54.87
N ALA A 2 26.94 13.52 53.87
CA ALA A 2 26.47 13.13 52.54
C ALA A 2 27.23 11.92 51.94
N ASP A 3 28.57 11.93 51.98
CA ASP A 3 29.39 10.83 51.43
C ASP A 3 29.09 9.44 52.02
N ARG A 4 28.66 9.38 53.30
CA ARG A 4 28.31 8.12 53.96
C ARG A 4 26.89 7.64 53.62
N CYS A 5 26.00 8.54 53.24
CA CYS A 5 24.66 8.19 52.78
C CYS A 5 24.73 7.67 51.33
N VAL A 6 25.57 8.27 50.48
CA VAL A 6 25.73 7.89 49.07
C VAL A 6 26.26 6.46 48.90
N GLU A 7 26.99 5.91 49.88
CA GLU A 7 27.42 4.50 49.84
C GLU A 7 26.26 3.49 49.70
N CYS A 8 25.07 3.81 50.23
CA CYS A 8 23.87 2.97 50.13
C CYS A 8 22.70 3.64 49.39
N HIS A 9 22.84 4.92 49.03
CA HIS A 9 21.83 5.73 48.36
C HIS A 9 22.44 6.49 47.17
N SER A 10 23.21 5.80 46.34
CA SER A 10 23.72 6.39 45.09
C SER A 10 22.69 6.23 43.98
N THR A 11 22.85 6.93 42.87
CA THR A 11 22.07 6.66 41.64
C THR A 11 22.25 5.23 41.13
N ALA A 12 23.40 4.61 41.36
CA ALA A 12 23.68 3.23 40.96
C ALA A 12 23.09 2.16 41.90
N ASP A 13 22.88 2.52 43.18
CA ASP A 13 22.24 1.67 44.19
C ASP A 13 21.34 2.53 45.09
N PRO A 14 20.12 2.89 44.62
CA PRO A 14 19.21 3.76 45.36
C PRO A 14 18.37 2.93 46.34
N GLN A 15 18.98 2.44 47.42
CA GLN A 15 18.25 1.58 48.36
C GLN A 15 17.01 2.30 48.92
N GLY A 16 15.91 1.57 49.03
CA GLY A 16 14.62 2.12 49.44
C GLY A 16 14.02 3.15 48.48
N GLY A 17 14.55 3.28 47.25
CA GLY A 17 14.08 4.23 46.25
C GLY A 17 14.68 5.63 46.35
N TYR A 18 15.67 5.84 47.23
CA TYR A 18 16.32 7.15 47.42
C TYR A 18 17.73 7.17 46.86
N ALA A 19 17.99 8.13 45.97
CA ALA A 19 19.33 8.51 45.51
C ALA A 19 19.66 9.91 46.08
N LEU A 20 20.77 10.03 46.78
CA LEU A 20 21.19 11.23 47.54
C LEU A 20 22.53 11.79 47.06
N ASP A 21 22.99 11.34 45.90
CA ASP A 21 24.22 11.77 45.23
C ASP A 21 24.11 13.16 44.59
N SER A 22 22.89 13.61 44.31
CA SER A 22 22.61 14.99 43.89
C SER A 22 21.33 15.50 44.54
N TYR A 23 21.17 16.83 44.55
CA TYR A 23 19.93 17.45 45.00
C TYR A 23 18.72 16.94 44.20
N LEU A 24 18.82 16.94 42.86
CA LEU A 24 17.72 16.54 41.97
C LEU A 24 17.35 15.06 42.15
N SER A 25 18.33 14.19 42.38
CA SER A 25 18.10 12.78 42.71
C SER A 25 17.29 12.64 44.02
N ALA A 26 17.60 13.47 45.02
CA ALA A 26 16.99 13.41 46.34
C ALA A 26 15.53 13.90 46.32
N VAL A 27 15.23 14.95 45.57
CA VAL A 27 13.89 15.54 45.46
C VAL A 27 13.08 15.01 44.26
N ALA A 28 13.57 13.98 43.57
CA ALA A 28 12.86 13.35 42.46
C ALA A 28 11.48 12.86 42.87
N LEU A 29 10.58 12.77 41.89
CA LEU A 29 9.27 12.15 42.07
C LEU A 29 9.38 10.63 42.01
N ASP A 30 8.50 9.94 42.72
CA ASP A 30 8.27 8.52 42.53
C ASP A 30 7.56 8.25 41.20
N ALA A 31 7.53 6.97 40.79
CA ALA A 31 6.95 6.56 39.51
C ALA A 31 5.44 6.92 39.38
N ASP A 32 4.75 7.10 40.51
CA ASP A 32 3.35 7.54 40.57
C ASP A 32 3.20 9.08 40.61
N GLY A 33 4.30 9.82 40.52
CA GLY A 33 4.33 11.29 40.54
C GLY A 33 4.33 11.89 41.94
N THR A 34 4.38 11.09 43.01
CA THR A 34 4.43 11.63 44.37
C THR A 34 5.82 12.12 44.76
N ALA A 35 5.89 13.18 45.56
CA ALA A 35 7.17 13.74 46.02
C ALA A 35 7.81 12.84 47.08
N ARG A 36 9.05 12.39 46.80
CA ARG A 36 9.88 11.61 47.75
C ARG A 36 10.23 12.40 49.01
N ILE A 37 10.52 13.68 48.82
CA ILE A 37 10.80 14.63 49.91
C ILE A 37 9.78 15.76 49.84
N ARG A 38 8.92 15.81 50.86
CA ARG A 38 7.94 16.87 51.04
C ARG A 38 8.55 17.97 51.90
N GLY A 39 9.06 19.01 51.25
CA GLY A 39 9.63 20.18 51.93
C GLY A 39 8.60 20.85 52.83
N GLY A 40 8.98 21.16 54.07
CA GLY A 40 8.11 21.81 55.07
C GLY A 40 7.19 20.84 55.81
N ASP A 41 7.24 19.55 55.49
CA ASP A 41 6.37 18.52 56.06
C ASP A 41 7.16 17.57 56.96
N ALA A 42 6.91 17.64 58.27
CA ALA A 42 7.52 16.72 59.25
C ALA A 42 7.09 15.25 59.06
N THR A 43 6.04 15.01 58.28
CA THR A 43 5.59 13.67 57.88
C THR A 43 6.17 13.22 56.53
N SER A 44 7.13 13.97 55.97
CA SER A 44 7.85 13.61 54.76
C SER A 44 8.37 12.15 54.83
N PRO A 45 8.16 11.33 53.79
CA PRO A 45 8.50 9.91 53.81
C PRO A 45 9.94 9.62 54.26
N ILE A 46 10.92 10.42 53.81
CA ILE A 46 12.32 10.25 54.19
C ILE A 46 12.55 10.37 55.70
N LEU A 47 11.83 11.25 56.41
CA LEU A 47 11.95 11.44 57.86
C LEU A 47 11.28 10.29 58.63
N THR A 48 10.10 9.88 58.17
CA THR A 48 9.34 8.79 58.83
C THR A 48 10.02 7.44 58.68
N ILE A 49 10.61 7.16 57.50
CA ILE A 49 11.39 5.94 57.26
C ILE A 49 12.68 5.97 58.07
N PHE A 50 13.45 7.06 58.02
CA PHE A 50 14.72 7.18 58.75
C PHE A 50 14.55 7.01 60.27
N SER A 51 13.49 7.59 60.84
CA SER A 51 13.18 7.51 62.28
C SER A 51 12.58 6.17 62.72
N ALA A 52 12.01 5.38 61.80
CA ALA A 52 11.47 4.05 62.10
C ALA A 52 12.47 2.92 61.85
N ASP A 53 13.47 3.15 61.00
CA ASP A 53 14.33 2.09 60.48
C ASP A 53 15.49 1.70 61.44
N SER A 54 15.69 0.39 61.55
CA SER A 54 16.78 -0.20 62.32
C SER A 54 18.14 -0.13 61.64
N VAL A 55 18.18 -0.03 60.30
CA VAL A 55 19.45 0.07 59.53
C VAL A 55 20.15 1.40 59.81
N HIS A 56 19.37 2.49 59.94
CA HIS A 56 19.89 3.83 60.28
C HIS A 56 20.05 4.10 61.78
N GLY A 57 19.80 3.11 62.66
CA GLY A 57 19.76 3.31 64.11
C GLY A 57 21.01 3.98 64.71
N ALA A 58 22.20 3.64 64.19
CA ALA A 58 23.48 4.20 64.65
C ALA A 58 23.78 5.63 64.11
N LEU A 59 22.98 6.12 63.16
CA LEU A 59 23.15 7.44 62.54
C LEU A 59 22.13 8.47 63.07
N ARG A 60 21.15 8.07 63.87
CA ARG A 60 20.07 8.94 64.35
C ARG A 60 20.59 10.15 65.11
N ASP A 61 21.48 9.92 66.07
CA ASP A 61 22.08 10.98 66.92
C ASP A 61 22.88 12.03 66.13
N VAL A 62 23.23 11.75 64.88
CA VAL A 62 24.05 12.66 64.05
C VAL A 62 23.31 13.18 62.82
N ALA A 63 22.35 12.45 62.27
CA ALA A 63 21.69 12.78 61.00
C ALA A 63 20.24 13.21 61.13
N GLU A 64 19.54 12.88 62.23
CA GLU A 64 18.12 13.18 62.39
C GLU A 64 17.85 14.69 62.47
N GLU A 65 18.64 15.43 63.25
CA GLU A 65 18.53 16.89 63.37
C GLU A 65 18.89 17.60 62.04
N PRO A 66 20.03 17.33 61.37
CA PRO A 66 20.32 17.92 60.07
C PRO A 66 19.30 17.60 58.98
N LEU A 67 18.78 16.36 58.95
CA LEU A 67 17.78 15.94 57.96
C LEU A 67 16.44 16.63 58.23
N THR A 68 16.02 16.75 59.49
CA THR A 68 14.80 17.48 59.88
C THR A 68 14.94 18.98 59.59
N LEU A 69 16.08 19.58 59.93
CA LEU A 69 16.37 20.99 59.61
C LEU A 69 16.30 21.24 58.10
N TRP A 70 16.84 20.35 57.28
CA TRP A 70 16.80 20.52 55.83
C TRP A 70 15.40 20.30 55.25
N VAL A 71 14.73 19.21 55.60
CA VAL A 71 13.42 18.86 55.04
C VAL A 71 12.32 19.78 55.55
N VAL A 72 12.26 20.02 56.86
CA VAL A 72 11.16 20.78 57.49
C VAL A 72 11.47 22.26 57.51
N ASP A 73 12.52 22.68 58.23
CA ASP A 73 12.76 24.10 58.49
C ASP A 73 13.26 24.85 57.25
N CYS A 74 14.06 24.18 56.42
CA CYS A 74 14.56 24.72 55.16
C CYS A 74 13.67 24.34 53.97
N GLY A 75 12.61 23.56 54.15
CA GLY A 75 11.67 23.23 53.09
C GLY A 75 12.26 22.41 51.94
N ALA A 76 13.32 21.62 52.16
CA ALA A 76 14.10 20.94 51.14
C ALA A 76 14.63 21.86 50.02
N ARG A 77 14.91 23.13 50.34
CA ARG A 77 15.43 24.11 49.38
C ARG A 77 16.85 23.78 48.92
N TYR A 78 17.15 24.11 47.67
CA TYR A 78 18.50 24.10 47.13
C TYR A 78 19.17 25.47 47.21
N VAL A 79 18.46 26.50 46.75
CA VAL A 79 18.92 27.89 46.73
C VAL A 79 17.72 28.81 46.86
N GLU A 80 17.86 29.89 47.61
CA GLU A 80 16.87 30.96 47.71
C GLU A 80 17.51 32.24 47.18
N THR A 81 16.79 32.97 46.32
CA THR A 81 17.26 34.24 45.75
C THR A 81 16.18 35.29 45.92
N GLU A 82 16.52 36.57 45.75
CA GLU A 82 15.52 37.65 45.79
C GLU A 82 14.50 37.57 44.63
N LEU A 83 14.80 36.79 43.58
CA LEU A 83 14.00 36.70 42.35
C LEU A 83 13.19 35.39 42.24
N HIS A 84 13.71 34.28 42.76
CA HIS A 84 13.07 32.96 42.70
C HIS A 84 12.87 32.37 44.09
N ALA A 85 11.71 31.72 44.26
CA ALA A 85 11.40 30.95 45.45
C ALA A 85 12.40 29.81 45.69
N ALA A 86 12.55 29.42 46.96
CA ALA A 86 13.57 28.49 47.42
C ALA A 86 13.49 27.08 46.79
N ASN A 87 12.30 26.72 46.26
CA ASN A 87 11.98 25.41 45.69
C ASN A 87 11.80 25.42 44.17
N ILE A 88 12.33 26.44 43.48
CA ILE A 88 12.25 26.57 42.01
C ILE A 88 12.81 25.35 41.24
N MET A 89 13.69 24.56 41.85
CA MET A 89 14.28 23.33 41.30
C MET A 89 13.72 22.02 41.89
N ASN A 90 12.68 22.08 42.72
CA ASN A 90 12.09 20.90 43.35
C ASN A 90 10.80 20.47 42.61
N PRO A 91 10.81 19.40 41.79
CA PRO A 91 9.63 18.98 41.02
C PRO A 91 8.45 18.53 41.89
N GLY A 92 8.67 18.22 43.17
CA GLY A 92 7.63 17.87 44.13
C GLY A 92 6.98 19.05 44.84
N HIS A 93 7.36 20.29 44.53
CA HIS A 93 6.88 21.50 45.21
C HIS A 93 6.06 22.41 44.28
N THR A 94 5.11 23.17 44.85
CA THR A 94 4.25 24.10 44.08
C THR A 94 5.02 25.26 43.46
N ASP A 95 6.14 25.63 44.05
CA ASP A 95 7.02 26.71 43.56
C ASP A 95 7.98 26.24 42.44
N PHE A 96 7.87 24.99 41.99
CA PHE A 96 8.72 24.45 40.93
C PHE A 96 8.62 25.29 39.66
N HIS A 97 9.73 25.48 38.94
CA HIS A 97 9.69 26.24 37.68
C HIS A 97 8.72 25.64 36.66
N GLY A 98 8.53 24.32 36.63
CA GLY A 98 7.51 23.70 35.76
C GLY A 98 6.08 24.11 36.11
N ALA A 99 5.77 24.30 37.40
CA ALA A 99 4.48 24.82 37.84
C ALA A 99 4.35 26.32 37.52
N LEU A 100 5.40 27.10 37.76
CA LEU A 100 5.46 28.51 37.37
C LEU A 100 5.26 28.70 35.86
N LEU A 101 5.87 27.86 35.03
CA LEU A 101 5.70 27.87 33.59
C LEU A 101 4.27 27.51 33.19
N ALA A 102 3.66 26.51 33.81
CA ALA A 102 2.26 26.16 33.56
C ALA A 102 1.31 27.33 33.90
N ASP A 103 1.51 27.99 35.03
CA ASP A 103 0.73 29.18 35.45
C ASP A 103 0.93 30.36 34.49
N ALA A 104 2.13 30.49 33.92
CA ALA A 104 2.45 31.48 32.91
C ALA A 104 2.04 31.06 31.48
N ALA A 105 1.28 29.97 31.32
CA ALA A 105 0.92 29.41 30.01
C ALA A 105 2.13 29.17 29.08
N TYR A 106 3.26 28.78 29.68
CA TYR A 106 4.56 28.54 29.04
C TYR A 106 5.11 29.76 28.29
N ASP A 107 4.75 30.97 28.71
CA ASP A 107 5.35 32.21 28.21
C ASP A 107 6.72 32.47 28.86
N LEU A 108 7.78 32.33 28.06
CA LEU A 108 9.17 32.51 28.49
C LEU A 108 9.65 33.96 28.41
N ALA A 109 8.84 34.91 27.92
CA ALA A 109 9.27 36.29 27.68
C ALA A 109 9.70 37.03 28.97
N ALA A 110 9.20 36.63 30.13
CA ALA A 110 9.68 37.14 31.41
C ALA A 110 11.05 36.54 31.79
N CYS A 111 11.26 35.25 31.54
CA CYS A 111 12.48 34.52 31.86
C CYS A 111 13.67 35.01 31.02
N THR A 112 13.46 35.26 29.72
CA THR A 112 14.53 35.67 28.79
C THR A 112 15.19 37.00 29.17
N LYS A 113 14.48 37.87 29.90
CA LYS A 113 15.03 39.14 30.41
C LYS A 113 16.23 38.96 31.34
N CYS A 114 16.31 37.83 32.04
CA CYS A 114 17.40 37.52 32.98
C CYS A 114 18.24 36.33 32.50
N HIS A 115 17.61 35.31 31.93
CA HIS A 115 18.26 34.06 31.50
C HIS A 115 18.83 34.13 30.08
N GLY A 116 18.67 35.26 29.37
CA GLY A 116 19.10 35.43 27.98
C GLY A 116 18.00 35.06 26.99
N GLU A 117 18.08 35.59 25.76
CA GLU A 117 17.12 35.25 24.69
C GLU A 117 17.18 33.77 24.30
N ASP A 118 18.34 33.14 24.48
CA ASP A 118 18.61 31.72 24.25
C ASP A 118 18.38 30.84 25.50
N LEU A 119 18.02 31.45 26.63
CA LEU A 119 17.84 30.80 27.93
C LEU A 119 19.08 30.01 28.41
N GLU A 120 20.26 30.35 27.92
CA GLU A 120 21.54 29.73 28.29
C GLU A 120 22.24 30.41 29.47
N GLY A 121 21.50 31.23 30.22
CA GLY A 121 21.93 31.81 31.49
C GLY A 121 22.17 33.32 31.43
N GLY A 122 22.34 33.92 30.25
CA GLY A 122 22.33 35.37 30.03
C GLY A 122 23.00 36.20 31.14
N GLY A 123 22.26 37.19 31.68
CA GLY A 123 22.72 38.04 32.78
C GLY A 123 22.72 37.35 34.15
N ALA A 124 21.97 36.25 34.30
CA ALA A 124 21.95 35.40 35.49
C ALA A 124 23.20 34.48 35.61
N GLY A 125 23.98 34.36 34.54
CA GLY A 125 25.19 33.56 34.46
C GLY A 125 24.94 32.10 34.05
N PRO A 126 26.01 31.34 33.72
CA PRO A 126 25.92 30.01 33.10
C PRO A 126 25.26 28.95 34.00
N GLY A 127 25.23 29.16 35.32
CA GLY A 127 24.54 28.27 36.27
C GLY A 127 23.00 28.35 36.20
N ALA A 128 22.46 29.33 35.47
CA ALA A 128 21.02 29.53 35.29
C ALA A 128 20.54 29.09 33.89
N SER A 129 21.37 28.36 33.14
CA SER A 129 21.03 27.82 31.82
C SER A 129 19.99 26.71 31.93
N CYS A 130 18.90 26.81 31.16
CA CYS A 130 17.89 25.76 31.06
C CYS A 130 18.47 24.46 30.50
N LYS A 131 19.47 24.57 29.61
CA LYS A 131 20.15 23.42 28.98
C LYS A 131 21.03 22.61 29.92
N SER A 132 21.31 23.13 31.12
CA SER A 132 21.98 22.34 32.16
C SER A 132 21.15 21.12 32.60
N CYS A 133 19.82 21.19 32.46
CA CYS A 133 18.90 20.10 32.78
C CYS A 133 18.09 19.63 31.55
N HIS A 134 17.84 20.51 30.57
CA HIS A 134 17.08 20.23 29.34
C HIS A 134 17.99 20.26 28.11
N PRO A 135 18.74 19.19 27.81
CA PRO A 135 19.76 19.19 26.75
C PRO A 135 19.20 19.49 25.36
N ASP A 136 17.96 19.08 25.08
CA ASP A 136 17.25 19.36 23.82
C ASP A 136 16.62 20.76 23.77
N GLY A 137 16.84 21.57 24.80
CA GLY A 137 16.21 22.87 24.99
C GLY A 137 14.84 22.76 25.67
N GLU A 138 14.54 23.77 26.47
CA GLU A 138 13.31 23.92 27.26
C GLU A 138 12.02 23.97 26.41
N THR A 139 12.11 24.37 25.15
CA THR A 139 11.00 24.31 24.19
C THR A 139 11.10 23.15 23.19
N GLY A 140 12.09 22.28 23.34
CA GLY A 140 12.27 21.10 22.50
C GLY A 140 11.15 20.09 22.72
N CYS A 141 10.69 19.41 21.65
CA CYS A 141 9.63 18.40 21.76
C CYS A 141 9.96 17.29 22.78
N PRO A 142 11.19 16.74 22.85
CA PRO A 142 11.52 15.70 23.84
C PRO A 142 11.41 16.15 25.29
N THR A 143 11.61 17.44 25.57
CA THR A 143 11.50 18.02 26.92
C THR A 143 10.09 17.86 27.50
N CYS A 144 9.06 17.95 26.66
CA CYS A 144 7.66 17.77 27.09
C CYS A 144 7.10 16.36 26.79
N HIS A 145 7.49 15.75 25.67
CA HIS A 145 6.93 14.47 25.22
C HIS A 145 7.76 13.24 25.63
N GLY A 146 9.00 13.45 26.07
CA GLY A 146 10.00 12.38 26.18
C GLY A 146 10.31 11.76 24.83
N GLU A 147 10.77 10.51 24.84
CA GLU A 147 11.00 9.72 23.63
C GLU A 147 9.68 9.41 22.92
N ILE A 148 9.35 10.20 21.89
CA ILE A 148 8.09 10.12 21.13
C ILE A 148 7.89 8.73 20.51
N ILE A 149 8.97 8.11 20.03
CA ILE A 149 8.94 6.78 19.41
C ILE A 149 8.30 5.74 20.36
N GLU A 150 8.55 5.84 21.66
CA GLU A 150 8.06 4.89 22.65
C GLU A 150 6.59 5.12 23.04
N LYS A 151 5.93 6.15 22.48
CA LYS A 151 4.56 6.55 22.87
C LYS A 151 3.52 6.04 21.89
N GLY A 152 2.71 5.09 22.35
CA GLY A 152 1.50 4.63 21.65
C GLY A 152 1.83 4.12 20.24
N ALA A 153 1.11 4.63 19.24
CA ALA A 153 1.21 4.19 17.85
C ALA A 153 2.42 4.74 17.07
N HIS A 154 3.33 5.53 17.66
CA HIS A 154 4.46 6.09 16.92
C HIS A 154 5.46 5.02 16.45
N ALA A 155 5.93 4.14 17.35
CA ALA A 155 6.86 3.07 16.99
C ALA A 155 6.43 2.26 15.76
N PRO A 156 5.19 1.73 15.67
CA PRO A 156 4.80 0.93 14.51
C PRO A 156 4.78 1.71 13.18
N HIS A 157 4.65 3.04 13.19
CA HIS A 157 4.65 3.85 11.97
C HIS A 157 6.05 4.39 11.61
N LEU A 158 6.83 4.80 12.61
CA LEU A 158 8.17 5.37 12.41
C LEU A 158 9.25 4.31 12.15
N LEU A 159 9.01 3.05 12.51
CA LEU A 159 10.05 2.01 12.50
C LEU A 159 9.74 0.79 11.63
N SER A 160 8.49 0.55 11.20
CA SER A 160 8.10 -0.72 10.60
C SER A 160 8.04 -0.66 9.06
N PRO A 161 8.99 -1.26 8.33
CA PRO A 161 8.96 -1.31 6.88
C PRO A 161 8.18 -2.51 6.32
N VAL A 162 7.25 -3.12 7.08
CA VAL A 162 6.70 -4.45 6.71
C VAL A 162 5.70 -4.35 5.55
N LEU A 163 4.82 -3.35 5.56
CA LEU A 163 3.79 -3.18 4.53
C LEU A 163 3.98 -1.92 3.69
N GLY A 164 4.94 -1.08 4.04
CA GLY A 164 5.28 0.17 3.35
C GLY A 164 6.53 0.79 3.97
N LYS A 165 6.95 1.95 3.47
CA LYS A 165 8.06 2.70 4.08
C LYS A 165 7.68 3.25 5.46
N PRO A 166 8.65 3.48 6.36
CA PRO A 166 8.44 4.29 7.54
C PRO A 166 7.76 5.62 7.18
N THR A 167 6.81 6.02 8.02
CA THR A 167 5.94 7.17 7.75
C THR A 167 6.39 8.38 8.54
N ASP A 168 6.58 9.52 7.89
CA ASP A 168 6.87 10.79 8.55
C ASP A 168 5.67 11.31 9.36
N CYS A 169 5.92 12.15 10.36
CA CYS A 169 4.88 12.67 11.27
C CYS A 169 3.76 13.40 10.51
N GLU A 170 4.14 14.21 9.52
CA GLU A 170 3.28 15.07 8.71
C GLU A 170 2.27 14.30 7.86
N THR A 171 2.56 13.03 7.58
CA THR A 171 1.65 12.13 6.88
C THR A 171 0.37 11.89 7.68
N CYS A 172 0.46 11.95 9.01
CA CYS A 172 -0.67 11.67 9.90
C CYS A 172 -1.31 12.95 10.45
N HIS A 173 -0.50 13.90 10.91
CA HIS A 173 -0.99 15.12 11.54
C HIS A 173 -0.05 16.30 11.32
N VAL A 174 -0.55 17.51 11.54
CA VAL A 174 0.28 18.70 11.48
C VAL A 174 1.34 18.63 12.59
N LEU A 175 2.62 18.71 12.24
CA LEU A 175 3.71 18.84 13.19
C LEU A 175 3.80 20.31 13.65
N PRO A 176 3.62 20.62 14.94
CA PRO A 176 3.79 21.98 15.44
C PRO A 176 5.23 22.46 15.25
N GLU A 177 5.43 23.69 14.77
CA GLU A 177 6.77 24.31 14.67
C GLU A 177 7.37 24.63 16.05
N GLY A 178 6.55 24.67 17.10
CA GLY A 178 6.96 24.92 18.47
C GLY A 178 5.79 24.98 19.46
N ILE A 179 6.11 25.14 20.74
CA ILE A 179 5.13 25.05 21.84
C ILE A 179 3.96 26.04 21.73
N GLN A 180 4.16 27.19 21.08
CA GLN A 180 3.15 28.24 20.91
C GLN A 180 2.34 28.12 19.61
N SER A 181 2.52 27.05 18.84
CA SER A 181 1.78 26.86 17.59
C SER A 181 0.27 26.81 17.84
N PRO A 182 -0.57 27.35 16.94
CA PRO A 182 -2.02 27.23 17.04
C PRO A 182 -2.46 25.76 17.16
N GLY A 183 -3.31 25.46 18.14
CA GLY A 183 -3.75 24.08 18.44
C GLY A 183 -2.81 23.30 19.38
N HIS A 184 -1.67 23.89 19.77
CA HIS A 184 -0.80 23.40 20.85
C HIS A 184 -1.08 24.16 22.17
N LEU A 185 -0.08 24.31 23.04
CA LEU A 185 -0.21 24.87 24.39
C LEU A 185 -0.73 26.33 24.42
N HIS A 186 -0.59 27.12 23.34
CA HIS A 186 -1.08 28.51 23.28
C HIS A 186 -2.61 28.65 23.19
N ALA A 187 -3.32 27.60 22.74
CA ALA A 187 -4.76 27.67 22.48
C ALA A 187 -5.46 26.39 22.96
N PRO A 188 -5.65 26.20 24.28
CA PRO A 188 -6.30 25.02 24.81
C PRO A 188 -7.75 24.88 24.29
N PRO A 189 -8.23 23.64 24.10
CA PRO A 189 -7.51 22.38 24.35
C PRO A 189 -6.48 22.07 23.26
N VAL A 190 -5.36 21.46 23.65
CA VAL A 190 -4.38 20.90 22.71
C VAL A 190 -5.09 19.89 21.82
N ARG A 191 -4.99 20.05 20.50
CA ARG A 191 -5.66 19.20 19.52
C ARG A 191 -4.64 18.71 18.50
N VAL A 192 -4.57 17.39 18.34
CA VAL A 192 -3.94 16.79 17.18
C VAL A 192 -4.86 17.02 15.99
N VAL A 193 -4.40 17.79 15.01
CA VAL A 193 -5.11 18.01 13.75
C VAL A 193 -4.60 16.99 12.75
N LEU A 194 -5.41 15.95 12.50
CA LEU A 194 -5.11 14.95 11.48
C LEU A 194 -5.12 15.61 10.09
N SER A 195 -4.11 15.28 9.29
CA SER A 195 -3.83 15.95 8.01
C SER A 195 -3.18 14.97 7.03
N GLY A 196 -2.76 15.47 5.86
CA GLY A 196 -1.98 14.69 4.91
C GLY A 196 -2.72 13.44 4.45
N ASP A 197 -2.05 12.30 4.54
CA ASP A 197 -2.59 11.04 4.04
C ASP A 197 -3.56 10.35 5.01
N ALA A 198 -3.68 10.83 6.26
CA ALA A 198 -4.73 10.40 7.17
C ALA A 198 -6.13 10.86 6.73
N VAL A 199 -6.21 11.91 5.91
CA VAL A 199 -7.47 12.42 5.36
C VAL A 199 -7.80 11.69 4.06
N ASP A 200 -9.05 11.24 3.98
CA ASP A 200 -9.59 10.64 2.78
C ASP A 200 -9.82 11.69 1.68
N PRO A 201 -9.22 11.55 0.49
CA PRO A 201 -9.42 12.49 -0.61
C PRO A 201 -10.82 12.43 -1.23
N ALA A 202 -11.61 11.37 -0.99
CA ALA A 202 -12.94 11.24 -1.58
C ALA A 202 -13.93 12.28 -1.02
N ALA A 203 -14.64 12.94 -1.93
CA ALA A 203 -15.58 13.99 -1.57
C ALA A 203 -16.73 13.47 -0.71
N GLY A 204 -17.09 14.22 0.35
CA GLY A 204 -18.23 13.90 1.22
C GLY A 204 -17.93 12.88 2.32
N GLN A 205 -16.68 12.47 2.49
CA GLN A 205 -16.29 11.55 3.55
C GLN A 205 -16.17 12.26 4.91
N PRO A 206 -16.52 11.59 6.02
CA PRO A 206 -16.33 12.15 7.36
C PRO A 206 -14.85 12.46 7.63
N ALA A 207 -14.57 13.56 8.31
CA ALA A 207 -13.21 13.91 8.70
C ALA A 207 -12.62 12.87 9.66
N PRO A 208 -11.30 12.59 9.58
CA PRO A 208 -10.62 11.74 10.54
C PRO A 208 -10.71 12.36 11.94
N SER A 209 -10.91 11.53 12.96
CA SER A 209 -11.10 11.97 14.33
C SER A 209 -10.47 11.03 15.34
N PHE A 210 -10.07 11.59 16.49
CA PHE A 210 -9.57 10.88 17.64
C PHE A 210 -10.42 11.21 18.87
N ASP A 211 -10.96 10.18 19.54
CA ASP A 211 -11.62 10.31 20.83
C ASP A 211 -10.60 10.10 21.94
N ALA A 212 -10.28 11.18 22.67
CA ALA A 212 -9.29 11.14 23.74
C ALA A 212 -9.71 10.31 24.97
N ALA A 213 -11.00 10.13 25.21
CA ALA A 213 -11.50 9.37 26.36
C ALA A 213 -11.39 7.86 26.13
N THR A 214 -11.68 7.41 24.92
CA THR A 214 -11.57 5.99 24.53
C THR A 214 -10.23 5.64 23.89
N GLN A 215 -9.48 6.66 23.50
CA GLN A 215 -8.27 6.59 22.66
C GLN A 215 -8.54 5.98 21.29
N GLN A 216 -9.76 6.07 20.78
CA GLN A 216 -10.16 5.43 19.53
C GLN A 216 -10.03 6.40 18.35
N CYS A 217 -9.49 5.89 17.25
CA CYS A 217 -9.45 6.58 15.97
C CYS A 217 -10.67 6.23 15.12
N SER A 218 -11.14 7.16 14.29
CA SER A 218 -12.21 6.92 13.33
C SER A 218 -11.96 7.71 12.05
N ASN A 219 -12.42 7.19 10.91
CA ASN A 219 -12.34 7.82 9.59
C ASN A 219 -10.92 8.16 9.10
N VAL A 220 -9.88 7.53 9.66
CA VAL A 220 -8.49 7.69 9.22
C VAL A 220 -8.27 6.83 7.98
N TYR A 221 -7.95 7.45 6.86
CA TYR A 221 -7.87 6.80 5.54
C TYR A 221 -7.12 5.46 5.54
N CYS A 222 -5.90 5.40 6.10
CA CYS A 222 -5.11 4.17 6.16
C CYS A 222 -5.68 3.08 7.08
N HIS A 223 -6.58 3.42 8.00
CA HIS A 223 -7.21 2.51 8.98
C HIS A 223 -8.72 2.34 8.77
N LEU A 224 -9.21 2.65 7.57
CA LEU A 224 -10.57 2.37 7.15
C LEU A 224 -10.70 1.01 6.46
N GLY A 225 -9.58 0.42 6.06
CA GLY A 225 -9.53 -0.59 5.01
C GLY A 225 -9.96 -0.03 3.65
N THR A 226 -9.77 -0.78 2.57
CA THR A 226 -10.47 -0.51 1.31
C THR A 226 -11.97 -0.66 1.59
N ARG A 227 -12.71 0.46 1.57
CA ARG A 227 -14.12 0.53 2.03
C ARG A 227 -15.05 -0.51 1.40
N ASP A 228 -14.71 -1.00 0.22
CA ASP A 228 -15.50 -1.96 -0.55
C ASP A 228 -15.03 -3.42 -0.39
N ASP A 229 -14.09 -3.68 0.54
CA ASP A 229 -13.61 -5.02 0.83
C ASP A 229 -13.98 -5.47 2.24
N ALA A 230 -15.04 -6.28 2.31
CA ALA A 230 -15.53 -6.86 3.57
C ALA A 230 -14.50 -7.79 4.26
N ALA A 231 -13.43 -8.19 3.57
CA ALA A 231 -12.36 -9.01 4.14
C ALA A 231 -11.27 -8.18 4.85
N ALA A 232 -11.32 -6.84 4.82
CA ALA A 232 -10.43 -5.99 5.61
C ALA A 232 -10.73 -6.14 7.12
N THR A 233 -9.70 -6.42 7.92
CA THR A 233 -9.86 -6.81 9.33
C THR A 233 -9.51 -5.70 10.34
N ALA A 234 -8.86 -4.62 9.94
CA ALA A 234 -8.39 -3.56 10.84
C ALA A 234 -9.07 -2.21 10.55
N SER A 235 -10.30 -2.05 11.05
CA SER A 235 -11.00 -0.76 11.04
C SER A 235 -11.06 -0.17 12.46
N SER A 236 -10.72 1.12 12.59
CA SER A 236 -10.84 1.91 13.84
C SER A 236 -9.99 1.44 15.04
N PRO A 237 -8.65 1.42 14.92
CA PRO A 237 -7.75 1.05 16.01
C PRO A 237 -7.76 2.06 17.16
N ARG A 238 -7.24 1.65 18.31
CA ARG A 238 -6.92 2.54 19.44
C ARG A 238 -5.48 3.01 19.33
N TRP A 239 -5.22 4.23 19.81
CA TRP A 239 -3.88 4.84 19.82
C TRP A 239 -2.81 4.00 20.53
N THR A 240 -3.21 3.18 21.49
CA THR A 240 -2.32 2.32 22.27
C THR A 240 -2.21 0.90 21.74
N ASP A 241 -2.85 0.60 20.60
CA ASP A 241 -2.75 -0.72 20.01
C ASP A 241 -1.33 -0.94 19.48
N THR A 242 -0.74 -2.05 19.88
CA THR A 242 0.64 -2.43 19.50
C THR A 242 0.68 -3.60 18.54
N ALA A 243 -0.49 -4.08 18.09
CA ALA A 243 -0.58 -5.19 17.16
C ALA A 243 -0.04 -4.78 15.78
N SER A 244 0.80 -5.64 15.20
CA SER A 244 1.29 -5.45 13.83
C SER A 244 0.15 -5.60 12.82
N VAL A 245 0.14 -4.74 11.82
CA VAL A 245 -0.71 -4.88 10.64
C VAL A 245 -0.26 -6.07 9.77
N THR A 246 -1.23 -6.81 9.25
CA THR A 246 -1.06 -7.90 8.29
C THR A 246 -1.58 -7.48 6.91
N CYS A 247 -1.31 -8.25 5.87
CA CYS A 247 -1.85 -8.00 4.53
C CYS A 247 -3.39 -7.85 4.55
N SER A 248 -4.07 -8.69 5.33
CA SER A 248 -5.52 -8.69 5.50
C SER A 248 -6.07 -7.56 6.38
N SER A 249 -5.20 -6.71 6.94
CA SER A 249 -5.63 -5.60 7.80
C SER A 249 -6.31 -4.51 7.00
N CYS A 250 -5.83 -4.23 5.78
CA CYS A 250 -6.31 -3.13 4.95
C CYS A 250 -7.29 -3.59 3.86
N HIS A 251 -7.07 -4.73 3.24
CA HIS A 251 -7.92 -5.29 2.19
C HIS A 251 -7.91 -6.81 2.26
N GLY A 252 -8.79 -7.49 1.53
CA GLY A 252 -8.73 -8.94 1.38
C GLY A 252 -7.44 -9.38 0.73
N PHE A 253 -6.99 -10.61 0.98
CA PHE A 253 -5.80 -11.16 0.33
C PHE A 253 -6.18 -12.39 -0.50
N PRO A 254 -6.49 -12.23 -1.81
CA PRO A 254 -6.55 -10.97 -2.58
C PRO A 254 -7.85 -10.18 -2.32
N PRO A 255 -7.96 -8.92 -2.78
CA PRO A 255 -9.19 -8.16 -2.55
C PRO A 255 -10.40 -8.79 -3.21
N ALA A 256 -11.60 -8.58 -2.65
CA ALA A 256 -12.81 -9.37 -2.94
C ALA A 256 -13.20 -9.51 -4.44
N GLN A 257 -12.80 -8.57 -5.30
CA GLN A 257 -13.14 -8.58 -6.74
C GLN A 257 -12.00 -9.11 -7.64
N HIS A 258 -10.99 -9.76 -7.06
CA HIS A 258 -9.85 -10.28 -7.82
C HIS A 258 -10.14 -11.62 -8.50
N PRO A 259 -9.71 -11.80 -9.76
CA PRO A 259 -9.84 -13.07 -10.47
C PRO A 259 -8.74 -14.08 -10.11
N ASP A 260 -7.65 -13.66 -9.45
CA ASP A 260 -6.45 -14.45 -9.20
C ASP A 260 -5.71 -13.98 -7.92
N ASP A 261 -4.92 -14.85 -7.30
CA ASP A 261 -4.14 -14.58 -6.09
C ASP A 261 -2.61 -14.47 -6.32
N ARG A 262 -2.14 -14.65 -7.56
CA ARG A 262 -0.73 -14.50 -7.96
C ARG A 262 -0.42 -13.04 -8.26
N CYS A 263 -0.29 -12.26 -7.19
CA CYS A 263 -0.09 -10.82 -7.20
C CYS A 263 1.06 -10.38 -8.13
N GLU A 264 2.17 -11.11 -8.15
CA GLU A 264 3.37 -10.84 -8.93
C GLU A 264 3.16 -10.95 -10.45
N ARG A 265 2.02 -11.46 -10.92
CA ARG A 265 1.69 -11.46 -12.36
C ARG A 265 1.14 -10.12 -12.82
N CYS A 266 0.39 -9.46 -11.94
CA CYS A 266 -0.33 -8.24 -12.26
C CYS A 266 0.29 -7.01 -11.59
N HIS A 267 0.98 -7.16 -10.47
CA HIS A 267 1.51 -6.07 -9.65
C HIS A 267 3.04 -6.10 -9.58
N GLN A 268 3.74 -6.46 -10.66
CA GLN A 268 5.20 -6.66 -10.70
C GLN A 268 6.06 -5.54 -10.09
N PRO A 269 5.72 -4.25 -10.24
CA PRO A 269 6.50 -3.19 -9.59
C PRO A 269 6.39 -3.24 -8.07
N THR A 270 5.24 -3.66 -7.55
CA THR A 270 4.89 -3.62 -6.12
C THR A 270 5.17 -4.95 -5.43
N VAL A 271 4.94 -6.07 -6.12
CA VAL A 271 5.07 -7.44 -5.61
C VAL A 271 6.08 -8.21 -6.46
N GLY A 272 7.10 -8.73 -5.79
CA GLY A 272 8.17 -9.51 -6.40
C GLY A 272 7.79 -10.97 -6.68
N PRO A 273 8.66 -11.73 -7.38
CA PRO A 273 8.38 -13.10 -7.80
C PRO A 273 8.13 -14.10 -6.67
N ASP A 274 8.50 -13.77 -5.44
CA ASP A 274 8.27 -14.55 -4.23
C ASP A 274 6.93 -14.24 -3.53
N GLY A 275 6.11 -13.37 -4.13
CA GLY A 275 4.84 -12.91 -3.57
C GLY A 275 5.00 -11.86 -2.46
N MET A 276 6.23 -11.42 -2.18
CA MET A 276 6.51 -10.37 -1.19
C MET A 276 6.58 -9.00 -1.84
N LEU A 277 6.45 -7.94 -1.05
CA LEU A 277 6.57 -6.57 -1.55
C LEU A 277 7.99 -6.30 -2.05
N ALA A 278 8.12 -6.02 -3.35
CA ALA A 278 9.39 -5.66 -3.98
C ALA A 278 9.76 -4.19 -3.74
N ASP A 279 8.77 -3.29 -3.75
CA ASP A 279 8.95 -1.87 -3.45
C ASP A 279 7.91 -1.38 -2.44
N LEU A 280 8.39 -1.18 -1.21
CA LEU A 280 7.60 -0.65 -0.10
C LEU A 280 7.11 0.79 -0.33
N GLY A 281 7.70 1.50 -1.29
CA GLY A 281 7.26 2.83 -1.71
C GLY A 281 6.04 2.82 -2.61
N LEU A 282 5.66 1.67 -3.19
CA LEU A 282 4.54 1.56 -4.12
C LEU A 282 3.28 0.94 -3.49
N HIS A 283 3.42 0.18 -2.41
CA HIS A 283 2.26 -0.49 -1.82
C HIS A 283 1.30 0.47 -1.11
N LEU A 284 1.82 1.54 -0.49
CA LEU A 284 1.04 2.55 0.23
C LEU A 284 1.14 3.94 -0.43
N ASP A 285 1.17 4.01 -1.77
CA ASP A 285 1.27 5.26 -2.54
C ASP A 285 -0.07 5.79 -3.09
N ARG A 286 -1.17 5.13 -2.71
CA ARG A 286 -2.55 5.41 -3.17
C ARG A 286 -2.78 5.12 -4.66
N GLN A 287 -1.89 4.41 -5.33
CA GLN A 287 -2.05 3.97 -6.71
C GLN A 287 -1.99 2.45 -6.78
N VAL A 288 -2.67 1.87 -7.78
CA VAL A 288 -2.57 0.44 -8.10
C VAL A 288 -1.69 0.31 -9.33
N GLN A 289 -0.52 -0.29 -9.17
CA GLN A 289 0.42 -0.53 -10.27
C GLN A 289 0.02 -1.84 -10.95
N LEU A 290 -0.41 -1.74 -12.22
CA LEU A 290 -0.78 -2.89 -13.05
C LEU A 290 0.26 -3.09 -14.16
N GLY A 291 0.81 -4.30 -14.24
CA GLY A 291 1.91 -4.66 -15.13
C GLY A 291 3.16 -3.81 -14.90
N ASP A 292 4.11 -3.94 -15.80
CA ASP A 292 5.19 -2.96 -15.96
C ASP A 292 4.75 -1.86 -16.94
N PRO A 293 4.38 -0.65 -16.47
CA PRO A 293 3.90 0.41 -17.35
C PRO A 293 4.94 0.87 -18.38
N ALA A 294 6.23 0.62 -18.14
CA ALA A 294 7.28 0.93 -19.12
C ALA A 294 7.26 -0.02 -20.33
N LYS A 295 6.58 -1.17 -20.22
CA LYS A 295 6.51 -2.20 -21.27
C LYS A 295 5.16 -2.25 -22.01
N GLY A 296 4.19 -1.42 -21.63
CA GLY A 296 2.83 -1.45 -22.21
C GLY A 296 2.20 -2.84 -22.04
N CYS A 297 1.59 -3.39 -23.09
CA CYS A 297 1.04 -4.76 -23.08
C CYS A 297 2.10 -5.81 -22.72
N GLY A 298 3.37 -5.55 -23.07
CA GLY A 298 4.53 -6.38 -22.71
C GLY A 298 4.83 -6.46 -21.21
N GLY A 299 4.15 -5.64 -20.39
CA GLY A 299 4.23 -5.70 -18.93
C GLY A 299 3.51 -6.90 -18.33
N CYS A 300 2.59 -7.51 -19.08
CA CYS A 300 1.93 -8.77 -18.71
C CYS A 300 2.13 -9.84 -19.79
N HIS A 301 2.02 -9.47 -21.07
CA HIS A 301 2.14 -10.38 -22.20
C HIS A 301 3.60 -10.58 -22.60
N LEU A 302 4.00 -11.84 -22.80
CA LEU A 302 5.38 -12.16 -23.19
C LEU A 302 5.65 -11.93 -24.69
N ALA A 303 4.60 -11.95 -25.52
CA ALA A 303 4.64 -11.59 -26.93
C ALA A 303 3.22 -11.38 -27.48
N PRO A 304 2.67 -10.16 -27.50
CA PRO A 304 1.44 -9.90 -28.26
C PRO A 304 1.64 -10.02 -29.79
N ASP A 305 2.89 -10.17 -30.26
CA ASP A 305 3.27 -10.04 -31.66
C ASP A 305 4.44 -10.95 -32.08
N SER A 306 4.12 -11.90 -32.98
CA SER A 306 4.97 -12.49 -34.02
C SER A 306 5.95 -13.65 -33.74
N THR A 307 6.05 -14.17 -32.51
CA THR A 307 6.88 -15.38 -32.29
C THR A 307 6.15 -16.64 -32.72
N GLU A 308 6.81 -17.48 -33.51
CA GLU A 308 6.39 -18.86 -33.75
C GLU A 308 7.26 -19.80 -32.90
N PRO A 309 6.67 -20.63 -32.01
CA PRO A 309 5.23 -20.75 -31.72
C PRO A 309 4.67 -19.59 -30.88
N PHE A 310 3.35 -19.39 -30.96
CA PHE A 310 2.62 -18.49 -30.06
C PHE A 310 2.80 -18.93 -28.60
N VAL A 311 2.96 -17.96 -27.69
CA VAL A 311 3.13 -18.21 -26.25
C VAL A 311 2.09 -17.47 -25.43
N ASP A 312 1.60 -18.10 -24.38
CA ASP A 312 0.71 -17.46 -23.41
C ASP A 312 1.47 -16.63 -22.34
N LEU A 313 0.74 -16.09 -21.37
CA LEU A 313 1.31 -15.31 -20.26
C LEU A 313 2.28 -16.10 -19.37
N ASP A 314 2.21 -17.45 -19.39
CA ASP A 314 3.14 -18.34 -18.68
C ASP A 314 4.39 -18.66 -19.50
N GLY A 315 4.44 -18.21 -20.75
CA GLY A 315 5.49 -18.55 -21.70
C GLY A 315 5.30 -19.94 -22.32
N GLU A 316 4.12 -20.53 -22.16
CA GLU A 316 3.83 -21.86 -22.68
C GLU A 316 3.32 -21.80 -24.11
N SER A 317 3.71 -22.79 -24.92
CA SER A 317 3.39 -22.85 -26.35
C SER A 317 2.63 -24.11 -26.76
N ASP A 318 2.15 -24.91 -25.81
CA ASP A 318 1.40 -26.14 -26.12
C ASP A 318 -0.01 -25.78 -26.65
N PRO A 319 -0.34 -26.11 -27.90
CA PRO A 319 -1.63 -25.75 -28.51
C PRO A 319 -2.84 -26.47 -27.89
N THR A 320 -2.62 -27.46 -27.02
CA THR A 320 -3.70 -28.09 -26.22
C THR A 320 -4.15 -27.21 -25.06
N ARG A 321 -3.37 -26.19 -24.70
CA ARG A 321 -3.74 -25.20 -23.68
C ARG A 321 -4.76 -24.23 -24.24
N LEU A 322 -5.80 -23.94 -23.47
CA LEU A 322 -6.82 -22.94 -23.83
C LEU A 322 -6.22 -21.55 -24.09
N THR A 323 -5.14 -21.21 -23.38
CA THR A 323 -4.43 -19.94 -23.47
C THR A 323 -3.56 -19.80 -24.73
N VAL A 324 -3.29 -20.91 -25.44
CA VAL A 324 -2.48 -20.94 -26.68
C VAL A 324 -3.37 -21.30 -27.87
N GLY A 325 -4.00 -22.48 -27.84
CA GLY A 325 -4.95 -22.96 -28.83
C GLY A 325 -4.52 -22.82 -30.29
N ALA A 326 -5.45 -22.39 -31.14
CA ALA A 326 -5.29 -22.37 -32.60
C ALA A 326 -4.63 -21.08 -33.15
N HIS A 327 -3.95 -20.29 -32.31
CA HIS A 327 -3.26 -19.08 -32.78
C HIS A 327 -2.28 -19.39 -33.89
N ASP A 328 -1.44 -20.42 -33.75
CA ASP A 328 -0.44 -20.78 -34.77
C ASP A 328 -1.09 -21.16 -36.11
N ALA A 329 -2.25 -21.84 -36.07
CA ALA A 329 -2.99 -22.22 -37.27
C ALA A 329 -3.40 -21.02 -38.15
N HIS A 330 -3.63 -19.86 -37.53
CA HIS A 330 -4.08 -18.64 -38.19
C HIS A 330 -2.95 -17.64 -38.39
N ARG A 331 -2.01 -17.55 -37.43
CA ARG A 331 -0.91 -16.59 -37.46
C ARG A 331 0.24 -17.05 -38.36
N PHE A 332 0.41 -18.37 -38.53
CA PHE A 332 1.49 -18.98 -39.30
C PHE A 332 0.93 -19.99 -40.33
N PRO A 333 0.11 -19.55 -41.30
CA PRO A 333 -0.54 -20.44 -42.25
C PRO A 333 0.49 -21.13 -43.16
N ARG A 334 0.42 -22.46 -43.27
CA ARG A 334 1.39 -23.27 -44.04
C ARG A 334 0.93 -23.63 -45.45
N TYR A 335 -0.37 -23.64 -45.71
CA TYR A 335 -0.96 -24.13 -46.97
C TYR A 335 -1.32 -23.03 -47.99
N GLY A 336 -0.96 -21.77 -47.72
CA GLY A 336 -1.08 -20.69 -48.71
C GLY A 336 -2.52 -20.30 -49.09
N MET A 337 -3.52 -20.65 -48.26
CA MET A 337 -4.92 -20.24 -48.48
C MET A 337 -5.13 -18.73 -48.27
N ARG A 338 -4.30 -18.13 -47.41
CA ARG A 338 -4.15 -16.69 -47.18
C ARG A 338 -2.82 -16.40 -46.48
N GLY A 339 -2.48 -15.12 -46.34
CA GLY A 339 -1.40 -14.68 -45.46
C GLY A 339 -1.75 -14.77 -43.97
N PRO A 340 -0.77 -14.46 -43.10
CA PRO A 340 -0.97 -14.39 -41.66
C PRO A 340 -2.21 -13.59 -41.26
N MET A 341 -2.89 -14.08 -40.24
CA MET A 341 -4.10 -13.46 -39.69
C MET A 341 -3.74 -12.46 -38.60
N GLY A 342 -4.17 -11.21 -38.78
CA GLY A 342 -4.06 -10.18 -37.74
C GLY A 342 -5.02 -10.48 -36.59
N CYS A 343 -4.63 -10.18 -35.35
CA CYS A 343 -5.41 -10.49 -34.16
C CYS A 343 -6.82 -9.85 -34.24
N ALA A 344 -6.87 -8.59 -34.69
CA ALA A 344 -8.09 -7.81 -34.87
C ALA A 344 -9.03 -8.31 -35.98
N GLU A 345 -8.61 -9.30 -36.78
CA GLU A 345 -9.51 -9.96 -37.73
C GLU A 345 -10.42 -10.96 -37.02
N CYS A 346 -9.94 -11.61 -35.96
CA CYS A 346 -10.73 -12.57 -35.19
C CYS A 346 -11.52 -11.86 -34.09
N HIS A 347 -10.83 -11.25 -33.15
CA HIS A 347 -11.43 -10.65 -31.95
C HIS A 347 -10.93 -9.24 -31.71
N LEU A 348 -11.63 -8.48 -30.86
CA LEU A 348 -11.16 -7.14 -30.48
C LEU A 348 -9.81 -7.28 -29.77
N VAL A 349 -8.84 -6.43 -30.14
CA VAL A 349 -7.55 -6.34 -29.45
C VAL A 349 -7.61 -5.08 -28.58
N PRO A 350 -7.60 -5.22 -27.25
CA PRO A 350 -7.58 -4.09 -26.33
C PRO A 350 -6.37 -3.18 -26.57
N THR A 351 -6.58 -1.88 -26.38
CA THR A 351 -5.51 -0.85 -26.35
C THR A 351 -5.17 -0.41 -24.93
N ASP A 352 -6.09 -0.58 -23.99
CA ASP A 352 -5.93 -0.37 -22.56
C ASP A 352 -6.37 -1.61 -21.77
N VAL A 353 -5.79 -1.82 -20.59
CA VAL A 353 -6.14 -2.97 -19.73
C VAL A 353 -7.59 -2.95 -19.26
N ARG A 354 -8.25 -1.78 -19.24
CA ARG A 354 -9.66 -1.59 -18.88
C ARG A 354 -10.58 -1.41 -20.10
N ASP A 355 -10.10 -1.67 -21.30
CA ASP A 355 -10.98 -1.68 -22.48
C ASP A 355 -12.02 -2.80 -22.36
N PRO A 356 -13.21 -2.63 -22.98
CA PRO A 356 -14.28 -3.63 -22.94
C PRO A 356 -13.82 -5.03 -23.35
N GLY A 357 -14.11 -6.01 -22.50
CA GLY A 357 -13.76 -7.41 -22.72
C GLY A 357 -12.36 -7.80 -22.26
N HIS A 358 -11.62 -6.92 -21.57
CA HIS A 358 -10.32 -7.23 -20.97
C HIS A 358 -10.41 -7.36 -19.44
N LEU A 359 -9.82 -6.44 -18.67
CA LEU A 359 -9.91 -6.42 -17.20
C LEU A 359 -10.95 -5.43 -16.69
N ASP A 360 -11.87 -4.98 -17.55
CA ASP A 360 -12.99 -4.11 -17.17
C ASP A 360 -14.01 -4.86 -16.31
N ALA A 361 -14.26 -6.13 -16.61
CA ALA A 361 -15.02 -7.05 -15.78
C ALA A 361 -14.61 -8.51 -16.05
N PRO A 362 -14.36 -9.33 -15.01
CA PRO A 362 -14.15 -10.76 -15.22
C PRO A 362 -15.48 -11.48 -15.55
N PRO A 363 -15.46 -12.51 -16.42
CA PRO A 363 -14.30 -13.00 -17.16
C PRO A 363 -13.97 -12.17 -18.41
N VAL A 364 -12.69 -12.17 -18.82
CA VAL A 364 -12.22 -11.61 -20.11
C VAL A 364 -13.06 -12.17 -21.26
N GLU A 365 -13.51 -11.30 -22.16
CA GLU A 365 -14.44 -11.63 -23.26
C GLU A 365 -13.71 -11.61 -24.61
N VAL A 366 -13.81 -12.69 -25.38
CA VAL A 366 -13.25 -12.76 -26.74
C VAL A 366 -14.07 -11.91 -27.72
N PHE A 367 -15.39 -11.87 -27.53
CA PHE A 367 -16.35 -11.20 -28.42
C PHE A 367 -17.22 -10.22 -27.63
N PRO A 368 -16.64 -9.14 -27.07
CA PRO A 368 -17.40 -8.20 -26.26
C PRO A 368 -18.50 -7.53 -27.08
N THR A 369 -19.57 -7.11 -26.38
CA THR A 369 -20.73 -6.49 -27.04
C THR A 369 -20.33 -5.24 -27.81
N GLY A 370 -20.69 -5.19 -29.10
CA GLY A 370 -20.36 -4.06 -29.98
C GLY A 370 -19.04 -4.20 -30.74
N SER A 371 -18.33 -5.33 -30.61
CA SER A 371 -17.17 -5.64 -31.44
C SER A 371 -17.54 -5.82 -32.92
N SER A 372 -16.63 -5.43 -33.82
CA SER A 372 -16.80 -5.54 -35.27
C SER A 372 -15.46 -5.92 -35.93
N THR A 373 -15.20 -7.22 -36.00
CA THR A 373 -14.03 -7.82 -36.68
C THR A 373 -14.46 -8.61 -37.91
N LEU A 374 -13.52 -9.20 -38.65
CA LEU A 374 -13.84 -10.09 -39.77
C LEU A 374 -14.68 -11.30 -39.32
N ALA A 375 -14.58 -11.73 -38.06
CA ALA A 375 -15.42 -12.80 -37.49
C ALA A 375 -16.94 -12.51 -37.53
N TYR A 376 -17.35 -11.24 -37.63
CA TYR A 376 -18.75 -10.78 -37.69
C TYR A 376 -19.27 -10.58 -39.12
N ASN A 377 -18.45 -10.83 -40.14
CA ASN A 377 -18.83 -10.57 -41.53
C ASN A 377 -20.00 -11.46 -41.99
N ASP A 378 -20.70 -11.05 -43.05
CA ASP A 378 -21.84 -11.78 -43.65
C ASP A 378 -22.92 -12.21 -42.64
N GLY A 379 -23.20 -11.35 -41.67
CA GLY A 379 -24.23 -11.57 -40.65
C GLY A 379 -23.85 -12.59 -39.56
N ALA A 380 -22.59 -12.99 -39.47
CA ALA A 380 -22.09 -13.84 -38.39
C ALA A 380 -22.25 -13.16 -37.02
N GLN A 381 -22.46 -13.98 -35.98
CA GLN A 381 -22.64 -13.54 -34.60
C GLN A 381 -21.75 -14.40 -33.70
N PRO A 382 -20.42 -14.21 -33.80
CA PRO A 382 -19.44 -15.09 -33.18
C PRO A 382 -19.64 -15.15 -31.67
N THR A 383 -19.61 -16.38 -31.13
CA THR A 383 -19.68 -16.64 -29.70
C THR A 383 -18.57 -17.60 -29.29
N TRP A 384 -18.08 -17.42 -28.06
CA TRP A 384 -17.05 -18.25 -27.45
C TRP A 384 -17.60 -18.94 -26.21
N ASP A 385 -17.46 -20.26 -26.15
CA ASP A 385 -17.72 -21.06 -24.95
C ASP A 385 -16.39 -21.52 -24.34
N ARG A 386 -16.10 -21.00 -23.15
CA ARG A 386 -14.87 -21.28 -22.44
C ARG A 386 -14.83 -22.70 -21.85
N GLU A 387 -15.97 -23.26 -21.44
CA GLU A 387 -16.02 -24.58 -20.79
C GLU A 387 -15.73 -25.69 -21.79
N THR A 388 -16.25 -25.56 -23.01
CA THR A 388 -16.05 -26.53 -24.10
C THR A 388 -14.88 -26.18 -25.00
N ALA A 389 -14.28 -25.00 -24.84
CA ALA A 389 -13.25 -24.45 -25.73
C ALA A 389 -13.71 -24.38 -27.20
N THR A 390 -14.97 -24.00 -27.45
CA THR A 390 -15.53 -23.96 -28.80
C THR A 390 -15.96 -22.56 -29.22
N CYS A 391 -15.65 -22.22 -30.46
CA CYS A 391 -16.25 -21.07 -31.14
C CYS A 391 -17.48 -21.52 -31.93
N SER A 392 -18.48 -20.66 -32.04
CA SER A 392 -19.64 -20.90 -32.90
C SER A 392 -20.11 -19.61 -33.55
N GLN A 393 -20.86 -19.75 -34.65
CA GLN A 393 -21.42 -18.61 -35.40
C GLN A 393 -20.36 -17.63 -35.96
N VAL A 394 -19.14 -18.12 -36.22
CA VAL A 394 -18.02 -17.31 -36.76
C VAL A 394 -18.01 -17.37 -38.29
N TYR A 395 -17.75 -16.23 -38.93
CA TYR A 395 -17.79 -16.08 -40.40
C TYR A 395 -16.99 -17.14 -41.20
N CYS A 396 -15.83 -17.59 -40.72
CA CYS A 396 -15.04 -18.64 -41.40
C CYS A 396 -15.33 -20.07 -40.90
N HIS A 397 -15.84 -20.19 -39.68
CA HIS A 397 -16.13 -21.46 -39.03
C HIS A 397 -17.65 -21.67 -38.96
N GLY A 398 -18.19 -22.02 -40.13
CA GLY A 398 -19.54 -22.57 -40.23
C GLY A 398 -20.68 -21.56 -40.35
N THR A 399 -20.37 -20.29 -40.59
CA THR A 399 -21.37 -19.23 -40.80
C THR A 399 -21.09 -18.51 -42.11
N GLY A 400 -22.06 -17.75 -42.62
CA GLY A 400 -21.97 -17.09 -43.92
C GLY A 400 -22.97 -17.66 -44.91
N THR A 401 -23.58 -16.79 -45.69
CA THR A 401 -24.67 -17.07 -46.62
C THR A 401 -24.28 -18.15 -47.63
N ALA A 402 -23.07 -18.08 -48.18
CA ALA A 402 -22.58 -19.06 -49.16
C ALA A 402 -22.14 -20.39 -48.52
N LEU A 403 -21.43 -20.33 -47.39
CA LEU A 403 -20.97 -21.52 -46.66
C LEU A 403 -22.14 -22.37 -46.15
N ASN A 404 -23.22 -21.71 -45.72
CA ASN A 404 -24.45 -22.37 -45.25
C ASN A 404 -25.20 -23.13 -46.35
N GLN A 405 -24.92 -22.85 -47.63
CA GLN A 405 -25.55 -23.56 -48.75
C GLN A 405 -24.80 -24.83 -49.18
N ASP A 406 -23.55 -24.99 -48.75
CA ASP A 406 -22.73 -26.15 -49.12
C ASP A 406 -23.02 -27.34 -48.20
N GLN A 407 -23.56 -28.41 -48.78
CA GLN A 407 -23.96 -29.65 -48.10
C GLN A 407 -22.84 -30.69 -47.98
N SER A 408 -21.62 -30.30 -48.30
CA SER A 408 -20.44 -31.14 -48.16
C SER A 408 -20.25 -31.71 -46.75
N GLU A 409 -20.05 -33.04 -46.65
CA GLU A 409 -19.72 -33.71 -45.39
C GLU A 409 -18.22 -33.60 -45.03
N GLY A 410 -17.89 -33.65 -43.73
CA GLY A 410 -16.50 -33.68 -43.25
C GLY A 410 -15.76 -32.34 -43.34
N ARG A 411 -16.47 -31.22 -43.16
CA ARG A 411 -15.89 -29.87 -43.13
C ARG A 411 -15.58 -29.43 -41.70
N LEU A 412 -14.48 -28.71 -41.51
CA LEU A 412 -13.99 -28.16 -40.25
C LEU A 412 -14.70 -26.84 -39.90
N ARG A 413 -16.04 -26.87 -39.90
CA ARG A 413 -16.90 -25.69 -39.65
C ARG A 413 -17.14 -25.40 -38.19
N ASN A 414 -16.95 -26.36 -37.30
CA ASN A 414 -17.12 -26.17 -35.85
C ASN A 414 -15.91 -26.77 -35.11
N PRO A 415 -14.70 -26.22 -35.27
CA PRO A 415 -13.52 -26.75 -34.60
C PRO A 415 -13.54 -26.41 -33.11
N THR A 416 -12.92 -27.28 -32.29
CA THR A 416 -12.53 -26.94 -30.93
C THR A 416 -11.21 -26.16 -30.97
N TRP A 417 -11.12 -25.08 -30.20
CA TRP A 417 -10.03 -24.11 -30.21
C TRP A 417 -8.65 -24.71 -29.92
N ASN A 418 -8.58 -25.64 -28.97
CA ASN A 418 -7.34 -26.27 -28.53
C ASN A 418 -7.19 -27.70 -29.02
N GLN A 419 -7.74 -28.00 -30.20
CA GLN A 419 -7.62 -29.32 -30.80
C GLN A 419 -6.25 -29.48 -31.49
N PRO A 420 -5.36 -30.37 -31.01
CA PRO A 420 -4.00 -30.46 -31.52
C PRO A 420 -3.93 -31.07 -32.94
N GLU A 421 -4.93 -31.85 -33.35
CA GLU A 421 -4.95 -32.43 -34.70
C GLU A 421 -5.38 -31.42 -35.78
N LEU A 422 -5.96 -30.27 -35.41
CA LEU A 422 -6.53 -29.28 -36.32
C LEU A 422 -5.75 -27.96 -36.32
N GLN A 423 -4.42 -28.06 -36.35
CA GLN A 423 -3.53 -26.90 -36.30
C GLN A 423 -3.26 -26.23 -37.65
N GLN A 424 -3.98 -26.61 -38.72
CA GLN A 424 -3.83 -26.00 -40.05
C GLN A 424 -5.11 -26.14 -40.89
N VAL A 425 -5.32 -25.17 -41.80
CA VAL A 425 -6.40 -25.16 -42.79
C VAL A 425 -5.87 -25.64 -44.15
N TYR A 426 -6.65 -26.49 -44.85
CA TYR A 426 -6.30 -27.04 -46.17
C TYR A 426 -7.50 -26.99 -47.13
N CYS A 427 -7.27 -27.12 -48.44
CA CYS A 427 -8.35 -27.16 -49.44
C CYS A 427 -9.38 -28.24 -49.10
N GLY A 428 -10.68 -27.90 -49.12
CA GLY A 428 -11.75 -28.84 -48.76
C GLY A 428 -12.10 -28.87 -47.27
N SER A 429 -11.38 -28.12 -46.42
CA SER A 429 -11.70 -28.06 -44.98
C SER A 429 -12.87 -27.11 -44.66
N CYS A 430 -13.01 -25.98 -45.35
CA CYS A 430 -14.10 -25.01 -45.10
C CYS A 430 -15.38 -25.32 -45.89
N HIS A 431 -15.22 -25.59 -47.18
CA HIS A 431 -16.28 -25.96 -48.12
C HIS A 431 -15.81 -27.13 -49.01
N GLY A 432 -16.73 -27.80 -49.69
CA GLY A 432 -16.38 -28.81 -50.70
C GLY A 432 -15.56 -28.21 -51.83
N ALA A 433 -14.68 -28.99 -52.43
CA ALA A 433 -13.94 -28.59 -53.63
C ALA A 433 -14.35 -29.50 -54.81
N PRO A 434 -15.42 -29.19 -55.56
CA PRO A 434 -16.29 -28.00 -55.47
C PRO A 434 -17.38 -28.09 -54.37
N PRO A 435 -18.03 -26.97 -53.98
CA PRO A 435 -19.14 -26.99 -53.04
C PRO A 435 -20.30 -27.86 -53.55
N THR A 436 -20.97 -28.56 -52.65
CA THR A 436 -22.17 -29.33 -52.97
C THR A 436 -23.39 -28.43 -52.79
N ASN A 437 -23.79 -27.76 -53.88
CA ASN A 437 -24.97 -26.90 -53.92
C ASN A 437 -25.57 -26.88 -55.35
N SER A 438 -26.63 -26.09 -55.54
CA SER A 438 -27.37 -26.04 -56.82
C SER A 438 -26.65 -25.31 -57.97
N VAL A 439 -25.58 -24.57 -57.68
CA VAL A 439 -24.88 -23.73 -58.66
C VAL A 439 -23.56 -24.33 -59.14
N HIS A 440 -22.97 -25.27 -58.39
CA HIS A 440 -21.74 -25.95 -58.78
C HIS A 440 -22.02 -27.30 -59.45
N PRO A 441 -21.62 -27.51 -60.72
CA PRO A 441 -21.60 -28.85 -61.31
C PRO A 441 -20.43 -29.67 -60.74
N ALA A 442 -20.48 -31.00 -60.94
CA ALA A 442 -19.36 -31.87 -60.58
C ALA A 442 -18.14 -31.54 -61.45
N PHE A 443 -16.99 -31.36 -60.80
CA PHE A 443 -15.69 -31.14 -61.43
C PHE A 443 -14.69 -32.17 -60.91
N ASP A 444 -13.78 -32.61 -61.79
CA ASP A 444 -12.80 -33.65 -61.48
C ASP A 444 -11.39 -33.07 -61.23
N ARG A 445 -11.18 -31.76 -61.46
CA ARG A 445 -9.88 -31.09 -61.31
C ARG A 445 -9.99 -29.69 -60.73
N ILE A 446 -9.04 -29.34 -59.85
CA ILE A 446 -9.01 -28.06 -59.13
C ILE A 446 -8.69 -26.85 -60.02
N ASP A 447 -7.97 -27.04 -61.13
CA ASP A 447 -7.63 -25.95 -62.05
C ASP A 447 -8.83 -25.47 -62.87
N GLN A 448 -9.94 -26.21 -62.87
CA GLN A 448 -11.20 -25.80 -63.51
C GLN A 448 -11.92 -24.69 -62.74
N CYS A 449 -11.56 -24.46 -61.47
CA CYS A 449 -12.13 -23.37 -60.68
C CYS A 449 -11.87 -21.99 -61.33
N ALA A 450 -10.69 -21.80 -61.93
CA ALA A 450 -10.31 -20.54 -62.58
C ALA A 450 -11.15 -20.19 -63.82
N MET A 451 -11.93 -21.13 -64.36
CA MET A 451 -12.84 -20.85 -65.48
C MET A 451 -13.99 -19.91 -65.08
N CYS A 452 -14.42 -19.97 -63.82
CA CYS A 452 -15.53 -19.18 -63.29
C CYS A 452 -15.10 -18.28 -62.11
N HIS A 453 -13.98 -18.57 -61.46
CA HIS A 453 -13.49 -17.85 -60.28
C HIS A 453 -12.11 -17.23 -60.54
N SER A 454 -11.85 -16.75 -61.76
CA SER A 454 -10.51 -16.24 -62.16
C SER A 454 -10.01 -15.04 -61.34
N GLU A 455 -10.90 -14.35 -60.64
CA GLU A 455 -10.53 -13.23 -59.75
C GLU A 455 -9.99 -13.73 -58.41
N SER A 456 -10.44 -14.90 -57.93
CA SER A 456 -10.06 -15.44 -56.62
C SER A 456 -9.15 -16.67 -56.66
N VAL A 457 -9.04 -17.38 -57.80
CA VAL A 457 -8.13 -18.52 -57.98
C VAL A 457 -7.34 -18.46 -59.29
N ASP A 458 -6.07 -18.87 -59.25
CA ASP A 458 -5.16 -18.86 -60.39
C ASP A 458 -5.39 -20.05 -61.34
N ALA A 459 -4.69 -20.07 -62.48
CA ALA A 459 -4.81 -21.12 -63.50
C ALA A 459 -4.41 -22.54 -63.02
N PHE A 460 -3.88 -22.69 -61.81
CA PHE A 460 -3.56 -23.97 -61.17
C PHE A 460 -4.58 -24.35 -60.08
N GLY A 461 -5.57 -23.50 -59.82
CA GLY A 461 -6.58 -23.69 -58.78
C GLY A 461 -6.13 -23.23 -57.39
N ASN A 462 -5.04 -22.47 -57.26
CA ASN A 462 -4.61 -21.90 -55.98
C ASN A 462 -5.32 -20.57 -55.72
N PRO A 463 -5.65 -20.24 -54.45
CA PRO A 463 -6.13 -18.90 -54.11
C PRO A 463 -5.14 -17.82 -54.56
N ILE A 464 -5.66 -16.76 -55.20
CA ILE A 464 -4.88 -15.60 -55.55
C ILE A 464 -4.64 -14.79 -54.26
N LEU A 465 -3.38 -14.62 -53.91
CA LEU A 465 -2.95 -13.83 -52.77
C LEU A 465 -2.46 -12.46 -53.22
N THR A 466 -3.00 -11.41 -52.59
CA THR A 466 -2.65 -10.01 -52.88
C THR A 466 -2.05 -9.34 -51.64
N GLY A 467 -1.16 -8.37 -51.84
CA GLY A 467 -0.49 -7.65 -50.75
C GLY A 467 0.92 -8.19 -50.40
N PRO A 468 1.61 -7.52 -49.46
CA PRO A 468 2.95 -7.91 -49.03
C PRO A 468 2.92 -9.21 -48.21
N PRO A 469 4.03 -9.99 -48.14
CA PRO A 469 4.08 -11.30 -47.47
C PRO A 469 3.45 -11.37 -46.07
N GLU A 470 3.64 -10.33 -45.27
CA GLU A 470 3.18 -10.18 -43.89
C GLU A 470 1.70 -9.79 -43.74
N ALA A 471 1.04 -9.39 -44.83
CA ALA A 471 -0.37 -8.96 -44.84
C ALA A 471 -1.10 -9.45 -46.09
N ARG A 472 -0.75 -10.65 -46.60
CA ARG A 472 -1.41 -11.19 -47.79
C ARG A 472 -2.88 -11.48 -47.50
N THR A 473 -3.74 -10.91 -48.33
CA THR A 473 -5.18 -11.17 -48.32
C THR A 473 -5.57 -12.00 -49.55
N SER A 474 -6.80 -12.50 -49.58
CA SER A 474 -7.36 -13.19 -50.73
C SER A 474 -8.85 -12.91 -50.80
N GLU A 475 -9.34 -12.58 -51.99
CA GLU A 475 -10.79 -12.49 -52.29
C GLU A 475 -11.50 -13.85 -52.08
N HIS A 476 -10.73 -14.95 -51.99
CA HIS A 476 -11.29 -16.24 -51.63
C HIS A 476 -11.83 -16.29 -50.18
N ILE A 477 -11.31 -15.45 -49.26
CA ILE A 477 -11.57 -15.53 -47.81
C ILE A 477 -12.20 -14.25 -47.23
N ASP A 478 -12.29 -13.15 -47.99
CA ASP A 478 -12.87 -11.88 -47.51
C ASP A 478 -14.42 -11.84 -47.57
N GLY A 479 -15.03 -12.87 -48.14
CA GLY A 479 -16.48 -13.00 -48.25
C GLY A 479 -17.13 -12.36 -49.43
N GLN A 480 -16.33 -11.85 -50.35
CA GLN A 480 -16.78 -11.48 -51.68
C GLN A 480 -16.04 -12.41 -52.63
N THR A 481 -16.69 -13.49 -53.05
CA THR A 481 -16.23 -14.22 -54.24
C THR A 481 -16.93 -13.62 -55.44
N PRO A 482 -16.36 -12.60 -56.11
CA PRO A 482 -16.90 -12.12 -57.37
C PRO A 482 -16.86 -13.27 -58.39
N LEU A 483 -17.93 -13.32 -59.20
CA LEU A 483 -18.13 -14.24 -60.32
C LEU A 483 -17.60 -13.62 -61.61
#